data_AF-N0D551-F1
#
_entry.id   AF-N0D551-F1
#
_cell.length_a   1.000
_cell.length_b   1.000
_cell.length_c   1.000
_cell.angle_alpha   90.00
_cell.angle_beta   90.00
_cell.angle_gamma   90.00
#
_symmetry.space_group_name_H-M   'P 1'
#
loop_
_entity.id
_entity.type
_entity.pdbx_description
1 polymer ?
#
loop_
_entity_poly.entity_id
_entity_poly.type
_entity_poly.pdbx_seq_one_letter_code
_entity_poly.pdbx_strand_id
1 'polypeptide(L)'
;MAAKNTAAKTAQAEPAACTCSQFATEDGRTTGCAAETKRLFAPGHDAKLKSFLIRMGAEGVEIIRTTDGIASSADASTHAAKFAFGHMVAAGITRAEGKAAAKAQREAAKNDPAKKAAKKALRQAKQAMTAALDEAKADAGARGYKREPQEVTAKVGRWERTGTVEGDTFTYTDAKGATKTTTKFQLV
;
A
#
# COMPACT_ATOMS: atom_id res chain seq x y z
N MET A 1 -11.55 -75.24 -26.65
CA MET A 1 -12.41 -74.65 -25.60
C MET A 1 -12.15 -73.14 -25.57
N ALA A 2 -12.89 -72.35 -26.36
CA ALA A 2 -12.72 -70.91 -26.43
C ALA A 2 -13.85 -70.22 -25.64
N ALA A 3 -13.55 -69.75 -24.44
CA ALA A 3 -14.48 -68.95 -23.66
C ALA A 3 -14.42 -67.50 -24.16
N LYS A 4 -15.50 -67.04 -24.78
CA LYS A 4 -15.69 -65.66 -25.21
C LYS A 4 -16.04 -64.81 -23.98
N ASN A 5 -15.15 -63.87 -23.64
CA ASN A 5 -15.41 -62.82 -22.64
C ASN A 5 -16.52 -61.89 -23.15
N THR A 6 -17.67 -61.93 -22.49
CA THR A 6 -18.78 -61.01 -22.73
C THR A 6 -18.50 -59.70 -21.99
N ALA A 7 -18.16 -58.65 -22.73
CA ALA A 7 -18.00 -57.31 -22.22
C ALA A 7 -19.35 -56.77 -21.70
N ALA A 8 -19.44 -56.49 -20.40
CA ALA A 8 -20.56 -55.79 -19.80
C ALA A 8 -20.60 -54.35 -20.36
N LYS A 9 -21.60 -54.08 -21.22
CA LYS A 9 -21.90 -52.75 -21.73
C LYS A 9 -22.44 -51.90 -20.58
N THR A 10 -21.62 -50.98 -20.10
CA THR A 10 -21.96 -50.00 -19.06
C THR A 10 -23.21 -49.22 -19.50
N ALA A 11 -24.27 -49.28 -18.69
CA ALA A 11 -25.43 -48.41 -18.84
C ALA A 11 -24.95 -46.95 -18.83
N GLN A 12 -25.24 -46.21 -19.90
CA GLN A 12 -24.88 -44.80 -19.98
C GLN A 12 -25.77 -44.02 -18.99
N ALA A 13 -25.14 -43.39 -17.99
CA ALA A 13 -25.85 -42.51 -17.06
C ALA A 13 -26.55 -41.39 -17.82
N GLU A 14 -27.83 -41.16 -17.49
CA GLU A 14 -28.57 -40.00 -17.97
C GLU A 14 -27.90 -38.70 -17.50
N PRO A 15 -27.90 -37.64 -18.32
CA PRO A 15 -27.34 -36.36 -17.94
C PRO A 15 -28.12 -35.81 -16.75
N ALA A 16 -27.41 -35.54 -15.65
CA ALA A 16 -27.95 -34.90 -14.46
C ALA A 16 -27.43 -33.46 -14.36
N ALA A 17 -28.14 -32.60 -13.64
CA ALA A 17 -27.66 -31.26 -13.34
C ALA A 17 -26.28 -31.33 -12.64
N CYS A 18 -25.35 -30.43 -12.99
CA CYS A 18 -24.06 -30.34 -12.32
C CYS A 18 -24.24 -30.21 -10.81
N THR A 19 -23.49 -30.99 -10.01
CA THR A 19 -23.53 -30.86 -8.55
C THR A 19 -23.25 -29.44 -8.06
N CYS A 20 -22.49 -28.66 -8.84
CA CYS A 20 -22.19 -27.27 -8.55
C CYS A 20 -23.43 -26.34 -8.59
N SER A 21 -24.47 -26.63 -9.38
CA SER A 21 -25.69 -25.82 -9.45
C SER A 21 -26.62 -26.03 -8.25
N GLN A 22 -26.37 -27.07 -7.45
CA GLN A 22 -27.16 -27.40 -6.27
C GLN A 22 -26.92 -26.48 -5.07
N PHE A 23 -25.91 -25.60 -5.15
CA PHE A 23 -25.48 -24.74 -4.05
C PHE A 23 -25.96 -23.31 -4.26
N ALA A 24 -26.65 -22.78 -3.26
CA ALA A 24 -27.14 -21.42 -3.18
C ALA A 24 -26.96 -20.86 -1.76
N THR A 25 -26.93 -19.54 -1.62
CA THR A 25 -27.12 -18.87 -0.32
C THR A 25 -28.56 -18.42 -0.17
N GLU A 26 -28.96 -18.04 1.05
CA GLU A 26 -30.25 -17.40 1.30
C GLU A 26 -30.47 -16.14 0.45
N ASP A 27 -29.40 -15.36 0.22
CA ASP A 27 -29.44 -14.17 -0.65
C ASP A 27 -29.61 -14.48 -2.15
N GLY A 28 -29.80 -15.74 -2.53
CA GLY A 28 -29.93 -16.18 -3.91
C GLY A 28 -28.61 -16.20 -4.70
N ARG A 29 -27.45 -16.08 -4.03
CA ARG A 29 -26.15 -16.20 -4.70
C ARG A 29 -25.88 -17.67 -4.99
N THR A 30 -25.60 -17.99 -6.26
CA THR A 30 -25.33 -19.36 -6.71
C THR A 30 -23.98 -19.42 -7.44
N THR A 31 -23.56 -20.63 -7.81
CA THR A 31 -22.38 -20.82 -8.68
C THR A 31 -22.62 -20.37 -10.13
N GLY A 32 -23.86 -20.02 -10.50
CA GLY A 32 -24.25 -19.64 -11.87
C GLY A 32 -24.21 -20.80 -12.87
N CYS A 33 -24.17 -22.05 -12.41
CA CYS A 33 -24.12 -23.20 -13.30
C CYS A 33 -25.52 -23.63 -13.76
N ALA A 34 -25.71 -23.71 -15.07
CA ALA A 34 -26.87 -24.34 -15.72
C ALA A 34 -26.50 -25.59 -16.55
N ALA A 35 -25.29 -26.12 -16.39
CA ALA A 35 -24.80 -27.25 -17.18
C ALA A 35 -25.36 -28.59 -16.66
N GLU A 36 -25.72 -29.45 -17.60
CA GLU A 36 -26.03 -30.85 -17.37
C GLU A 36 -24.85 -31.73 -17.81
N THR A 37 -24.59 -32.79 -17.06
CA THR A 37 -23.40 -33.62 -17.24
C THR A 37 -23.68 -35.06 -16.83
N LYS A 38 -23.03 -36.00 -17.51
CA LYS A 38 -23.04 -37.42 -17.14
C LYS A 38 -22.09 -37.73 -15.96
N ARG A 39 -21.21 -36.78 -15.62
CA ARG A 39 -20.29 -36.84 -14.47
C ARG A 39 -20.82 -35.98 -13.33
N LEU A 40 -20.29 -36.18 -12.13
CA LEU A 40 -20.67 -35.42 -10.93
C LEU A 40 -20.48 -33.89 -11.10
N PHE A 41 -19.44 -33.48 -11.85
CA PHE A 41 -19.18 -32.10 -12.25
C PHE A 41 -18.94 -31.98 -13.75
N ALA A 42 -19.34 -30.85 -14.33
CA ALA A 42 -18.85 -30.44 -15.64
C ALA A 42 -17.35 -30.08 -15.55
N PRO A 43 -16.59 -30.14 -16.67
CA PRO A 43 -15.16 -29.80 -16.64
C PRO A 43 -14.88 -28.42 -16.03
N GLY A 44 -14.06 -28.37 -14.98
CA GLY A 44 -13.67 -27.14 -14.27
C GLY A 44 -14.72 -26.55 -13.32
N HIS A 45 -15.90 -27.16 -13.18
CA HIS A 45 -16.96 -26.68 -12.29
C HIS A 45 -16.73 -27.03 -10.82
N ASP A 46 -15.89 -28.03 -10.53
CA ASP A 46 -15.36 -28.31 -9.19
C ASP A 46 -14.58 -27.11 -8.65
N ALA A 47 -13.76 -26.45 -9.49
CA ALA A 47 -13.02 -25.25 -9.12
C ALA A 47 -13.96 -24.05 -8.88
N LYS A 48 -15.06 -23.94 -9.64
CA LYS A 48 -16.10 -22.92 -9.41
C LYS A 48 -16.80 -23.13 -8.06
N LEU A 49 -17.23 -24.37 -7.79
CA LEU A 49 -17.85 -24.71 -6.50
C LEU A 49 -16.87 -24.44 -5.36
N LYS A 50 -15.62 -24.89 -5.47
CA LYS A 50 -14.57 -24.64 -4.47
C LYS A 50 -14.41 -23.15 -4.16
N SER A 51 -14.30 -22.32 -5.20
CA SER A 51 -14.13 -20.87 -5.05
C SER A 51 -15.36 -20.21 -4.42
N PHE A 52 -16.56 -20.66 -4.79
CA PHE A 52 -17.81 -20.21 -4.19
C PHE A 52 -17.88 -20.53 -2.70
N LEU A 53 -17.61 -21.79 -2.31
CA LEU A 53 -17.61 -22.22 -0.91
C LEU A 53 -16.58 -21.46 -0.07
N ILE A 54 -15.36 -21.24 -0.59
CA ILE A 54 -14.34 -20.45 0.12
C ILE A 54 -14.81 -19.02 0.36
N ARG A 55 -15.43 -18.40 -0.65
CA ARG A 55 -15.89 -17.02 -0.54
C ARG A 55 -17.04 -16.90 0.48
N MET A 56 -18.06 -17.74 0.38
CA MET A 56 -19.21 -17.70 1.29
C MET A 56 -18.79 -18.09 2.72
N GLY A 57 -17.90 -19.07 2.87
CA GLY A 57 -17.33 -19.44 4.17
C GLY A 57 -16.51 -18.30 4.81
N ALA A 58 -15.72 -17.58 4.01
CA ALA A 58 -14.97 -16.41 4.51
C ALA A 58 -15.87 -15.23 4.90
N GLU A 59 -17.06 -15.13 4.30
CA GLU A 59 -18.09 -14.16 4.65
C GLU A 59 -18.96 -14.63 5.84
N GLY A 60 -18.81 -15.89 6.29
CA GLY A 60 -19.62 -16.49 7.35
C GLY A 60 -21.07 -16.81 6.95
N VAL A 61 -21.35 -16.90 5.65
CA VAL A 61 -22.70 -17.11 5.11
C VAL A 61 -23.00 -18.60 5.03
N GLU A 62 -24.19 -19.00 5.50
CA GLU A 62 -24.66 -20.37 5.37
C GLU A 62 -25.01 -20.72 3.91
N ILE A 63 -24.78 -21.99 3.55
CA ILE A 63 -24.98 -22.47 2.20
C ILE A 63 -26.07 -23.53 2.22
N ILE A 64 -27.05 -23.35 1.35
CA ILE A 64 -28.13 -24.28 1.10
C ILE A 64 -27.70 -25.16 -0.07
N ARG A 65 -27.71 -26.48 0.16
CA ARG A 65 -27.58 -27.48 -0.89
C ARG A 65 -28.92 -28.16 -1.12
N THR A 66 -29.41 -28.08 -2.35
CA THR A 66 -30.63 -28.77 -2.77
C THR A 66 -30.29 -30.03 -3.55
N THR A 67 -30.69 -31.19 -3.04
CA THR A 67 -30.50 -32.49 -3.71
C THR A 67 -31.82 -33.24 -3.69
N ASP A 68 -32.31 -33.66 -4.85
CA ASP A 68 -33.57 -34.40 -5.02
C ASP A 68 -34.78 -33.73 -4.35
N GLY A 69 -34.84 -32.40 -4.38
CA GLY A 69 -35.92 -31.61 -3.78
C GLY A 69 -35.77 -31.35 -2.27
N ILE A 70 -34.72 -31.87 -1.63
CA ILE A 70 -34.43 -31.65 -0.22
C ILE A 70 -33.35 -30.57 -0.09
N ALA A 71 -33.70 -29.48 0.59
CA ALA A 71 -32.76 -28.40 0.94
C ALA A 71 -32.08 -28.73 2.28
N SER A 72 -30.75 -28.61 2.31
CA SER A 72 -29.94 -28.75 3.53
C SER A 72 -29.07 -27.50 3.71
N SER A 73 -29.27 -26.77 4.80
CA SER A 73 -28.38 -25.67 5.20
C SER A 73 -27.23 -26.21 6.05
N ALA A 74 -26.02 -25.76 5.74
CA ALA A 74 -24.84 -25.98 6.57
C ALA A 74 -23.76 -24.96 6.21
N ASP A 75 -22.70 -24.90 7.00
CA ASP A 75 -21.53 -24.11 6.69
C ASP A 75 -20.78 -24.64 5.45
N ALA A 76 -19.99 -23.77 4.84
CA ALA A 76 -19.23 -24.07 3.63
C ALA A 76 -18.28 -25.27 3.80
N SER A 77 -17.72 -25.46 5.00
CA SER A 77 -16.75 -26.52 5.26
C SER A 77 -17.43 -27.89 5.39
N THR A 78 -18.59 -27.95 6.06
CA THR A 78 -19.41 -29.17 6.16
C THR A 78 -19.91 -29.65 4.80
N HIS A 79 -20.34 -28.73 3.93
CA HIS A 79 -20.69 -29.09 2.55
C HIS A 79 -19.49 -29.56 1.74
N ALA A 80 -18.33 -28.92 1.92
CA ALA A 80 -17.11 -29.26 1.20
C ALA A 80 -16.50 -30.60 1.64
N ALA A 81 -16.72 -31.02 2.89
CA ALA A 81 -16.18 -32.27 3.46
C ALA A 81 -16.61 -33.52 2.69
N LYS A 82 -17.73 -33.45 1.95
CA LYS A 82 -18.23 -34.52 1.08
C LYS A 82 -17.41 -34.70 -0.20
N PHE A 83 -16.47 -33.79 -0.49
CA PHE A 83 -15.64 -33.82 -1.70
C PHE A 83 -14.16 -33.91 -1.38
N ALA A 84 -13.37 -34.46 -2.32
CA ALA A 84 -11.91 -34.60 -2.18
C ALA A 84 -11.17 -33.26 -1.98
N PHE A 85 -11.78 -32.13 -2.37
CA PHE A 85 -11.22 -30.79 -2.18
C PHE A 85 -11.62 -30.12 -0.86
N GLY A 86 -12.31 -30.80 0.06
CA GLY A 86 -12.79 -30.22 1.33
C GLY A 86 -11.68 -29.53 2.14
N HIS A 87 -10.52 -30.17 2.24
CA HIS A 87 -9.34 -29.60 2.90
C HIS A 87 -8.87 -28.28 2.28
N MET A 88 -9.01 -28.12 0.96
CA MET A 88 -8.65 -26.88 0.26
C MET A 88 -9.65 -25.76 0.56
N VAL A 89 -10.92 -26.10 0.76
CA VAL A 89 -11.95 -25.12 1.15
C VAL A 89 -11.69 -24.62 2.56
N ALA A 90 -11.49 -25.53 3.52
CA ALA A 90 -11.16 -25.17 4.90
C ALA A 90 -9.90 -24.27 4.97
N ALA A 91 -8.80 -24.70 4.33
CA ALA A 91 -7.58 -23.90 4.27
C ALA A 91 -7.78 -22.55 3.55
N GLY A 92 -8.66 -22.51 2.55
CA GLY A 92 -9.02 -21.29 1.83
C GLY A 92 -9.76 -20.29 2.72
N ILE A 93 -10.73 -20.76 3.50
CA ILE A 93 -11.51 -19.95 4.46
C ILE A 93 -10.58 -19.35 5.51
N THR A 94 -9.75 -20.16 6.18
CA THR A 94 -8.79 -19.68 7.18
C THR A 94 -7.84 -18.62 6.63
N ARG A 95 -7.35 -18.80 5.39
CA ARG A 95 -6.51 -17.79 4.71
C ARG A 95 -7.26 -16.50 4.42
N ALA A 96 -8.53 -16.60 4.03
CA ALA A 96 -9.37 -15.44 3.73
C ALA A 96 -9.70 -14.64 5.00
N GLU A 97 -10.07 -15.33 6.08
CA GLU A 97 -10.29 -14.74 7.41
C GLU A 97 -9.03 -14.07 7.93
N GLY A 98 -7.88 -14.76 7.86
CA GLY A 98 -6.58 -14.19 8.25
C GLY A 98 -6.23 -12.93 7.46
N LYS A 99 -6.54 -12.90 6.14
CA LYS A 99 -6.38 -11.70 5.32
C LYS A 99 -7.34 -10.59 5.72
N ALA A 100 -8.58 -10.90 6.06
CA ALA A 100 -9.57 -9.93 6.50
C ALA A 100 -9.15 -9.30 7.85
N ALA A 101 -8.74 -10.13 8.81
CA ALA A 101 -8.21 -9.68 10.10
C ALA A 101 -6.95 -8.81 9.93
N ALA A 102 -6.00 -9.23 9.09
CA ALA A 102 -4.81 -8.44 8.81
C ALA A 102 -5.14 -7.09 8.14
N LYS A 103 -6.14 -7.06 7.25
CA LYS A 103 -6.62 -5.82 6.64
C LYS A 103 -7.26 -4.90 7.68
N ALA A 104 -8.12 -5.43 8.55
CA ALA A 104 -8.74 -4.68 9.64
C ALA A 104 -7.69 -4.09 10.60
N GLN A 105 -6.67 -4.87 10.99
CA GLN A 105 -5.57 -4.37 11.82
C GLN A 105 -4.77 -3.26 11.14
N ARG A 106 -4.48 -3.39 9.83
CA ARG A 106 -3.79 -2.34 9.06
C ARG A 106 -4.62 -1.07 8.95
N GLU A 107 -5.93 -1.19 8.79
CA GLU A 107 -6.85 -0.06 8.73
C GLU A 107 -6.98 0.63 10.10
N ALA A 108 -7.08 -0.14 11.19
CA ALA A 108 -7.04 0.39 12.55
C ALA A 108 -5.72 1.13 12.82
N ALA A 109 -4.58 0.55 12.46
CA ALA A 109 -3.26 1.18 12.63
C ALA A 109 -3.06 2.46 11.80
N LYS A 110 -3.66 2.55 10.61
CA LYS A 110 -3.67 3.79 9.80
C LYS A 110 -4.56 4.87 10.43
N ASN A 111 -5.61 4.47 11.11
CA ASN A 111 -6.57 5.38 11.71
C ASN A 111 -6.26 5.76 13.15
N ASP A 112 -5.17 5.25 13.71
CA ASP A 112 -4.71 5.57 15.06
C ASP A 112 -4.68 7.11 15.30
N PRO A 113 -5.54 7.62 16.19
CA PRO A 113 -5.67 9.05 16.45
C PRO A 113 -4.42 9.63 17.10
N ALA A 114 -3.67 8.85 17.90
CA ALA A 114 -2.44 9.30 18.53
C ALA A 114 -1.34 9.50 17.47
N LYS A 115 -1.22 8.58 16.50
CA LYS A 115 -0.26 8.74 15.40
C LYS A 115 -0.62 9.93 14.49
N LYS A 116 -1.90 10.17 14.24
CA LYS A 116 -2.38 11.35 13.50
C LYS A 116 -2.11 12.65 14.27
N ALA A 117 -2.37 12.67 15.58
CA ALA A 117 -2.10 13.81 16.45
C ALA A 117 -0.60 14.13 16.52
N ALA A 118 0.26 13.12 16.72
CA ALA A 118 1.70 13.28 16.73
C ALA A 118 2.23 13.84 15.39
N LYS A 119 1.74 13.33 14.26
CA LYS A 119 2.12 13.86 12.93
C LYS A 119 1.68 15.31 12.74
N LYS A 120 0.49 15.67 13.23
CA LYS A 120 -0.02 17.06 13.19
C LYS A 120 0.83 17.98 14.06
N ALA A 121 1.15 17.57 15.29
CA ALA A 121 2.00 18.33 16.21
C ALA A 121 3.40 18.55 15.63
N LEU A 122 4.01 17.53 15.02
CA LEU A 122 5.31 17.66 14.36
C LEU A 122 5.26 18.67 13.19
N ARG A 123 4.18 18.66 12.39
CA ARG A 123 4.00 19.62 11.30
C ARG A 123 3.86 21.05 11.82
N GLN A 124 3.09 21.24 12.90
CA GLN A 124 2.93 22.55 13.54
C GLN A 124 4.25 23.05 14.14
N ALA A 125 5.01 22.18 14.82
CA ALA A 125 6.33 22.52 15.35
C ALA A 125 7.31 22.92 14.23
N LYS A 126 7.32 22.19 13.11
CA LYS A 126 8.15 22.52 11.95
C LYS A 126 7.75 23.86 11.33
N GLN A 127 6.46 24.14 11.21
CA GLN A 127 5.96 25.43 10.71
C GLN A 127 6.35 26.58 11.65
N ALA A 128 6.23 26.39 12.97
CA ALA A 128 6.63 27.39 13.95
C ALA A 128 8.15 27.67 13.89
N MET A 129 8.99 26.63 13.74
CA MET A 129 10.43 26.81 13.57
C MET A 129 10.77 27.57 12.28
N THR A 130 10.12 27.27 11.16
CA THR A 130 10.33 28.02 9.92
C THR A 130 9.91 29.48 10.07
N ALA A 131 8.73 29.73 10.66
CA ALA A 131 8.25 31.10 10.90
C ALA A 131 9.21 31.90 11.80
N ALA A 132 9.69 31.32 12.90
CA ALA A 132 10.66 31.97 13.78
C ALA A 132 11.99 32.28 13.07
N LEU A 133 12.41 31.42 12.14
CA LEU A 133 13.64 31.62 11.38
C LEU A 133 13.49 32.70 10.31
N ASP A 134 12.30 32.81 9.71
CA ASP A 134 11.97 33.88 8.76
C ASP A 134 11.80 35.23 9.49
N GLU A 135 11.16 35.25 10.66
CA GLU A 135 11.08 36.44 11.53
C GLU A 135 12.48 36.90 11.97
N ALA A 136 13.36 35.98 12.37
CA ALA A 136 14.74 36.32 12.73
C ALA A 136 15.54 36.90 11.55
N LYS A 137 15.30 36.41 10.32
CA LYS A 137 15.90 36.98 9.10
C LYS A 137 15.34 38.35 8.75
N ALA A 138 14.03 38.53 8.90
CA ALA A 138 13.38 39.82 8.68
C ALA A 138 13.86 40.87 9.69
N ASP A 139 13.98 40.49 10.97
CA ASP A 139 14.56 41.32 12.01
C ASP A 139 16.05 41.59 11.78
N ALA A 140 16.85 40.61 11.35
CA ALA A 140 18.25 40.86 10.97
C ALA A 140 18.38 41.80 9.76
N GLY A 141 17.47 41.69 8.79
CA GLY A 141 17.37 42.60 7.65
C GLY A 141 16.92 44.01 8.04
N ALA A 142 15.96 44.12 8.96
CA ALA A 142 15.39 45.38 9.45
C ALA A 142 16.31 46.11 10.45
N ARG A 143 17.02 45.37 11.31
CA ARG A 143 18.07 45.89 12.20
C ARG A 143 19.33 46.28 11.43
N GLY A 144 19.37 46.06 10.11
CA GLY A 144 20.41 46.58 9.24
C GLY A 144 21.79 46.21 9.73
N TYR A 145 22.06 44.93 10.00
CA TYR A 145 23.43 44.42 10.13
C TYR A 145 24.11 44.50 8.74
N LYS A 146 24.31 45.72 8.24
CA LYS A 146 25.44 46.02 7.39
C LYS A 146 26.63 45.69 8.26
N ARG A 147 27.43 44.69 7.88
CA ARG A 147 28.80 44.59 8.41
C ARG A 147 29.40 45.98 8.21
N GLU A 148 29.60 46.72 9.29
CA GLU A 148 30.29 48.01 9.19
C GLU A 148 31.61 47.72 8.47
N PRO A 149 31.92 48.47 7.39
CA PRO A 149 33.07 48.17 6.58
C PRO A 149 34.30 48.31 7.46
N GLN A 150 34.90 47.17 7.83
CA GLN A 150 36.06 47.15 8.70
C GLN A 150 37.22 47.73 7.89
N GLU A 151 37.78 48.82 8.41
CA GLU A 151 39.00 49.40 7.89
C GLU A 151 40.15 48.46 8.25
N VAL A 152 40.73 47.84 7.24
CA VAL A 152 41.77 46.83 7.38
C VAL A 152 42.97 47.21 6.55
N THR A 153 44.13 46.81 7.03
CA THR A 153 45.37 46.97 6.27
C THR A 153 45.55 45.72 5.41
N ALA A 154 45.61 45.91 4.09
CA ALA A 154 45.79 44.84 3.14
C ALA A 154 46.98 45.14 2.22
N LYS A 155 47.68 44.08 1.82
CA LYS A 155 48.72 44.12 0.82
C LYS A 155 48.11 44.04 -0.57
N VAL A 156 48.33 45.10 -1.36
CA VAL A 156 47.90 45.19 -2.76
C VAL A 156 49.15 45.30 -3.63
N GLY A 157 49.50 44.20 -4.31
CA GLY A 157 50.75 44.08 -5.06
C GLY A 157 51.97 44.10 -4.12
N ARG A 158 52.85 45.09 -4.28
CA ARG A 158 54.07 45.25 -3.45
C ARG A 158 53.87 46.18 -2.24
N TRP A 159 52.71 46.82 -2.10
CA TRP A 159 52.48 47.88 -1.10
C TRP A 159 51.38 47.50 -0.12
N GLU A 160 51.52 47.94 1.13
CA GLU A 160 50.49 47.86 2.15
C GLU A 160 49.61 49.12 2.10
N ARG A 161 48.29 48.93 2.13
CA ARG A 161 47.30 50.00 2.01
C ARG A 161 46.20 49.77 3.03
N THR A 162 45.74 50.84 3.65
CA THR A 162 44.58 50.82 4.55
C THR A 162 43.34 51.19 3.75
N GLY A 163 42.26 50.43 3.95
CA GLY A 163 41.04 50.58 3.18
C GLY A 163 39.92 49.72 3.73
N THR A 164 38.77 49.72 3.06
CA THR A 164 37.57 49.01 3.51
C THR A 164 37.31 47.78 2.66
N VAL A 165 36.99 46.65 3.31
CA VAL A 165 36.57 45.41 2.65
C VAL A 165 35.06 45.25 2.72
N GLU A 166 34.44 45.07 1.57
CA GLU A 166 33.02 44.69 1.45
C GLU A 166 32.93 43.41 0.61
N GLY A 167 32.57 42.30 1.25
CA GLY A 167 32.57 40.98 0.61
C GLY A 167 33.99 40.59 0.13
N ASP A 168 34.14 40.38 -1.17
CA ASP A 168 35.41 39.98 -1.82
C ASP A 168 36.17 41.16 -2.46
N THR A 169 35.75 42.40 -2.18
CA THR A 169 36.34 43.62 -2.78
C THR A 169 36.98 44.50 -1.72
N PHE A 170 38.23 44.91 -1.96
CA PHE A 170 38.97 45.87 -1.13
C PHE A 170 39.06 47.23 -1.83
N THR A 171 38.62 48.27 -1.13
CA THR A 171 38.63 49.67 -1.60
C THR A 171 39.68 50.47 -0.83
N TYR A 172 40.63 51.09 -1.52
CA TYR A 172 41.71 51.86 -0.89
C TYR A 172 42.05 53.13 -1.68
N THR A 173 42.66 54.10 -1.01
CA THR A 173 43.16 55.33 -1.65
C THR A 173 44.63 55.15 -2.04
N ASP A 174 44.96 55.42 -3.30
CA ASP A 174 46.34 55.36 -3.78
C ASP A 174 47.16 56.58 -3.33
N ALA A 175 48.48 56.55 -3.54
CA ALA A 175 49.37 57.66 -3.15
C ALA A 175 49.12 58.97 -3.93
N LYS A 176 48.30 58.93 -4.99
CA LYS A 176 47.91 60.09 -5.80
C LYS A 176 46.53 60.62 -5.39
N GLY A 177 45.93 60.06 -4.34
CA GLY A 177 44.62 60.46 -3.82
C GLY A 177 43.42 59.87 -4.57
N ALA A 178 43.63 58.92 -5.49
CA ALA A 178 42.54 58.29 -6.23
C ALA A 178 42.06 57.01 -5.53
N THR A 179 40.75 56.87 -5.38
CA THR A 179 40.11 55.67 -4.84
C THR A 179 40.15 54.53 -5.86
N LYS A 180 40.66 53.36 -5.46
CA LYS A 180 40.71 52.15 -6.29
C LYS A 180 40.12 50.94 -5.58
N THR A 181 39.51 50.06 -6.37
CA THR A 181 38.96 48.79 -5.91
C THR A 181 39.75 47.62 -6.50
N THR A 182 40.00 46.59 -5.69
CA THR A 182 40.68 45.36 -6.12
C THR A 182 40.07 44.13 -5.45
N THR A 183 40.03 43.02 -6.18
CA THR A 183 39.66 41.70 -5.66
C THR A 183 40.89 40.83 -5.34
N LYS A 184 42.10 41.30 -5.69
CA LYS A 184 43.37 40.63 -5.39
C LYS A 184 44.11 41.42 -4.32
N PHE A 185 43.93 41.01 -3.07
CA PHE A 185 44.60 41.57 -1.90
C PHE A 185 44.86 40.45 -0.88
N GLN A 186 45.84 40.66 0.00
CA GLN A 186 46.09 39.78 1.13
C GLN A 186 46.00 40.61 2.42
N LEU A 187 45.10 40.25 3.32
CA LEU A 187 45.00 40.90 4.63
C LEU A 187 46.29 40.66 5.41
N VAL A 188 46.77 41.71 6.07
CA VAL A 188 47.96 41.70 6.93
C VAL A 188 47.53 41.55 8.38
#